data_AF-A0A2U2DQK2-F1
#
_entry.id   AF-A0A2U2DQK2-F1
#
_cell.length_a   1.000
_cell.length_b   1.000
_cell.length_c   1.000
_cell.angle_alpha   90.00
_cell.angle_beta   90.00
_cell.angle_gamma   90.00
#
_symmetry.space_group_name_H-M   'P 1'
#
loop_
_entity.id
_entity.type
_entity.pdbx_description
1 polymer ?
#
loop_
_entity_poly.entity_id
_entity_poly.type
_entity_poly.pdbx_seq_one_letter_code
_entity_poly.pdbx_strand_id
1 'polypeptide(L)' 'MPDSSLELVWGAAEIAKLIGRSPRSTFHMLDNGELPAKKVGGRWVAERNQLIRFFMGDAA' A
#
# COMPACT_ATOMS: atom_id res chain seq x y z
N MET A 1 3.20 19.23 -18.68
CA MET A 1 2.08 18.42 -18.16
C MET A 1 2.60 17.67 -16.95
N PRO A 2 2.04 17.83 -15.73
CA PRO A 2 2.48 17.00 -14.62
C PRO A 2 1.94 15.60 -14.91
N ASP A 3 2.84 14.70 -15.32
CA ASP A 3 2.57 13.28 -15.38
C ASP A 3 2.17 12.86 -13.97
N SER A 4 0.86 12.72 -13.74
CA SER A 4 0.32 12.25 -12.46
C SER A 4 0.51 10.74 -12.41
N SER A 5 1.77 10.32 -12.48
CA SER A 5 2.20 8.94 -12.46
C SER A 5 1.81 8.37 -11.12
N LEU A 6 0.69 7.66 -11.11
CA LEU A 6 0.24 6.88 -9.96
C LEU A 6 1.35 5.86 -9.66
N GLU A 7 2.07 6.05 -8.55
CA GLU A 7 3.07 5.08 -8.10
C GLU A 7 2.37 3.88 -7.48
N LEU A 8 1.78 3.06 -8.35
CA LEU A 8 1.07 1.84 -7.99
C LEU A 8 2.09 0.75 -7.67
N VAL A 9 2.06 0.31 -6.42
CA VAL A 9 2.81 -0.82 -5.89
C VAL A 9 1.96 -2.07 -6.02
N TRP A 10 2.45 -3.04 -6.79
CA TRP A 10 1.75 -4.30 -7.04
C TRP A 10 2.33 -5.42 -6.19
N GLY A 11 1.46 -6.09 -5.45
CA GLY A 11 1.77 -7.24 -4.61
C GLY A 11 1.98 -6.85 -3.15
N ALA A 12 1.45 -7.68 -2.26
CA ALA A 12 1.62 -7.50 -0.81
C ALA A 12 3.10 -7.49 -0.39
N ALA A 13 3.97 -8.21 -1.11
CA ALA A 13 5.42 -8.22 -0.82
C ALA A 13 6.09 -6.87 -1.11
N GLU A 14 5.71 -6.18 -2.19
CA GLU A 14 6.26 -4.86 -2.50
C GLU A 14 5.71 -3.79 -1.55
N ILE A 15 4.42 -3.89 -1.20
CA ILE A 15 3.82 -3.05 -0.16
C ILE A 15 4.52 -3.28 1.19
N ALA A 16 4.84 -4.53 1.52
CA ALA A 16 5.55 -4.88 2.75
C ALA A 16 6.95 -4.26 2.82
N LYS A 17 7.70 -4.31 1.70
CA LYS A 17 8.99 -3.62 1.58
C LYS A 17 8.83 -2.12 1.74
N LEU A 18 7.76 -1.54 1.20
CA LEU A 18 7.48 -0.12 1.32
C LEU A 18 7.28 0.34 2.77
N ILE A 19 6.50 -0.42 3.54
CA ILE A 19 6.20 -0.11 4.95
C ILE A 19 7.24 -0.67 5.93
N GLY A 20 8.26 -1.39 5.44
CA GLY A 20 9.28 -2.03 6.28
C GLY A 20 8.74 -3.16 7.17
N ARG A 21 7.68 -3.85 6.76
CA ARG A 21 7.06 -4.97 7.51
C ARG A 21 7.26 -6.30 6.79
N SER A 22 6.96 -7.39 7.50
CA SER A 22 6.97 -8.71 6.88
C SER A 22 5.82 -8.86 5.87
N PRO A 23 6.03 -9.57 4.74
CA PRO A 23 4.98 -9.81 3.75
C PRO A 23 3.73 -10.46 4.32
N ARG A 24 3.90 -11.38 5.29
CA ARG A 24 2.80 -12.08 5.94
C ARG A 24 1.96 -11.16 6.83
N SER A 25 2.60 -10.29 7.61
CA SER A 25 1.89 -9.29 8.43
C SER A 25 1.20 -8.26 7.55
N THR A 26 1.86 -7.83 6.47
CA THR A 26 1.28 -6.89 5.51
C THR A 26 0.07 -7.51 4.82
N PHE A 27 0.14 -8.79 4.43
CA PHE A 27 -1.01 -9.48 3.85
C PHE A 27 -2.19 -9.54 4.82
N HIS A 28 -1.94 -9.82 6.10
CA HIS A 28 -2.99 -9.74 7.13
C HIS A 28 -3.58 -8.33 7.26
N MET A 29 -2.75 -7.27 7.29
CA MET A 29 -3.25 -5.88 7.35
C MET A 29 -4.05 -5.49 6.10
N LEU A 30 -3.61 -5.94 4.92
CA LEU A 30 -4.31 -5.72 3.66
C LEU A 30 -5.66 -6.45 3.65
N ASP A 31 -5.70 -7.69 4.14
CA ASP A 31 -6.91 -8.51 4.22
C ASP A 31 -7.89 -7.98 5.29
N ASN A 32 -7.36 -7.47 6.40
CA ASN A 32 -8.12 -6.78 7.45
C ASN A 32 -8.60 -5.38 7.03
N GLY A 33 -8.08 -4.82 5.93
CA GLY A 33 -8.42 -3.47 5.46
C GLY A 33 -7.77 -2.33 6.23
N GLU A 34 -6.70 -2.61 6.99
CA GLU A 34 -5.93 -1.61 7.76
C GLU A 34 -5.01 -0.77 6.88
N LEU A 35 -4.73 -1.24 5.66
CA LEU A 35 -3.88 -0.53 4.70
C LEU A 35 -4.70 -0.09 3.49
N PRO A 36 -4.44 1.12 2.96
CA PRO A 36 -5.12 1.63 1.79
C PRO A 36 -4.61 0.94 0.52
N ALA A 37 -5.15 -0.25 0.26
CA ALA A 37 -4.86 -1.08 -0.88
C ALA A 37 -6.13 -1.67 -1.48
N LYS A 38 -6.07 -1.98 -2.77
CA LYS A 38 -7.17 -2.50 -3.56
C LYS A 38 -6.77 -3.81 -4.22
N LYS A 39 -7.64 -4.81 -4.12
CA LYS A 39 -7.47 -6.07 -4.84
C LYS A 39 -7.97 -5.90 -6.28
N VAL A 40 -7.07 -5.98 -7.26
CA VAL A 40 -7.36 -5.85 -8.69
C VAL A 40 -6.91 -7.14 -9.39
N GLY A 41 -7.87 -7.88 -9.97
CA GLY A 41 -7.58 -9.09 -10.77
C GLY A 41 -6.86 -10.21 -9.99
N GLY A 42 -7.05 -10.28 -8.67
CA GLY A 42 -6.37 -11.27 -7.82
C GLY A 42 -4.99 -10.84 -7.29
N ARG A 43 -4.51 -9.64 -7.64
CA ARG A 43 -3.31 -9.02 -7.05
C ARG A 43 -3.70 -7.85 -6.15
N TRP A 44 -2.93 -7.64 -5.09
CA TRP A 44 -3.03 -6.43 -4.28
C TRP A 44 -2.32 -5.29 -4.98
N VAL A 45 -2.97 -4.13 -5.06
CA VAL A 45 -2.43 -2.87 -5.55
C VAL A 45 -2.56 -1.86 -4.46
N ALA A 46 -1.47 -1.18 -4.10
CA ALA A 46 -1.55 -0.01 -3.24
C ALA A 46 -0.83 1.16 -3.89
N GLU A 47 -1.27 2.37 -3.61
CA GLU A 47 -0.63 3.56 -4.15
C GLU A 47 0.37 4.08 -3.10
N ARG A 48 1.61 4.36 -3.51
CA ARG A 48 2.68 4.76 -2.58
C ARG A 48 2.29 6.02 -1.82
N ASN A 49 1.84 7.07 -2.50
CA ASN A 49 1.48 8.32 -1.83
C ASN A 49 0.28 8.14 -0.92
N GLN A 50 -0.67 7.27 -1.24
CA GLN A 50 -1.85 6.98 -0.41
C GLN A 50 -1.43 6.29 0.88
N LEU A 51 -0.49 5.33 0.82
CA LEU A 51 0.11 4.76 2.03
C LEU A 51 0.84 5.83 2.83
N ILE A 52 1.70 6.62 2.20
CA ILE A 52 2.45 7.69 2.90
C ILE A 52 1.48 8.69 3.54
N ARG A 53 0.43 9.12 2.84
CA ARG A 53 -0.60 10.04 3.37
C ARG A 53 -1.38 9.43 4.53
N PHE A 54 -1.68 8.13 4.46
CA PHE A 54 -2.35 7.41 5.53
C PHE A 54 -1.47 7.36 6.79
N PHE A 55 -0.19 7.03 6.66
CA PHE A 55 0.74 7.01 7.79
C PHE A 55 1.17 8.41 8.28
N MET A 56 1.31 9.37 7.38
CA MET A 56 1.69 10.75 7.69
C MET A 56 0.52 11.54 8.32
N GLY A 57 -0.72 11.09 8.11
CA GLY A 57 -1.93 11.63 8.73
C GLY A 57 -2.16 11.20 10.19
N ASP A 58 -1.40 10.22 10.69
CA ASP A 58 -1.47 9.72 12.09
C ASP A 58 -0.28 10.22 12.95
N ALA A 59 0.43 11.24 12.50
CA ALA A 59 1.50 11.90 13.25
C ALA A 59 1.06 13.26 13.84
N ALA A 60 -0.18 13.35 14.32
CA ALA A 60 -0.74 14.54 14.99
C ALA A 60 -1.17 14.23 16.43
#